data_AF-X0ZS00-F1
#
_entry.id   AF-X0ZS00-F1
#
_cell.length_a   1.000
_cell.length_b   1.000
_cell.length_c   1.000
_cell.angle_alpha   90.00
_cell.angle_beta   90.00
_cell.angle_gamma   90.00
#
_symmetry.space_group_name_H-M   'P 1'
#
loop_
_entity.id
_entity.type
_entity.pdbx_description
1 polymer ?
#
loop_
_entity_poly.entity_id
_entity_poly.type
_entity_poly.pdbx_seq_one_letter_code
_entity_poly.pdbx_strand_id
1 'polypeptide(L)'
;MVGFTFGVHNGREFIPVQVTEDMVGHRLGEFSPTTKFSRHGGKIQRELEAKTTTMEAEKLKKPKSNMSVTAKLRYLRIAPRKVRLVADLIRGKRIEEAQNILNFKVKKAALPLLKLLRSATANAKNNFQLDESNLYIAKILVDEGPKYKRWRARARGRADEIQKKTSHITVVLDEKGNVIPVTLIEAGPCQVTQIKTKEKDGYETIQVGFKKIEKQKKIKKPMKKKPFRFLREFKNGEFKIGQKIDVSIFKEGDRVKVSGISKGKGFAGGVKRWGFHGRPATHGTKHELRTLGSVGSSFPERVIKGRKMPGRMGFERVTVKKLKIAKVDKENNLLAIKGAVPGR
;
A
#
# COMPACT_ATOMS: atom_id res chain seq x y z
N MET A 1 2.78 -31.47 -43.39
CA MET A 1 3.62 -30.48 -42.67
C MET A 1 2.81 -29.73 -41.61
N VAL A 2 1.86 -30.42 -40.96
CA VAL A 2 0.99 -29.86 -39.92
C VAL A 2 1.82 -29.71 -38.64
N GLY A 3 1.69 -28.57 -37.95
CA GLY A 3 2.45 -28.26 -36.74
C GLY A 3 3.77 -27.51 -36.97
N PHE A 4 4.18 -27.25 -38.22
CA PHE A 4 5.31 -26.39 -38.53
C PHE A 4 4.93 -24.91 -38.37
N THR A 5 5.80 -24.11 -37.74
CA THR A 5 5.60 -22.67 -37.55
C THR A 5 6.56 -21.90 -38.43
N PHE A 6 6.04 -21.06 -39.31
CA PHE A 6 6.85 -20.21 -40.20
C PHE A 6 6.51 -18.74 -40.00
N GLY A 7 7.51 -17.87 -40.17
CA GLY A 7 7.33 -16.43 -40.02
C GLY A 7 6.82 -15.80 -41.31
N VAL A 8 5.66 -15.15 -41.25
CA VAL A 8 5.11 -14.36 -42.36
C VAL A 8 5.40 -12.89 -42.11
N HIS A 9 6.15 -12.25 -43.01
CA HIS A 9 6.49 -10.83 -42.89
C HIS A 9 5.34 -9.95 -43.35
N ASN A 10 4.82 -9.08 -42.48
CA ASN A 10 3.71 -8.17 -42.83
C ASN A 10 4.18 -6.75 -43.21
N GLY A 11 5.48 -6.56 -43.45
CA GLY A 11 6.10 -5.26 -43.76
C GLY A 11 6.64 -4.50 -42.56
N ARG A 12 6.40 -4.97 -41.32
CA ARG A 12 7.03 -4.41 -40.11
C ARG A 12 7.64 -5.49 -39.21
N GLU A 13 6.96 -6.62 -39.05
CA GLU A 13 7.42 -7.71 -38.20
C GLU A 13 7.12 -9.06 -38.85
N PHE A 14 7.86 -10.09 -38.45
CA PHE A 14 7.56 -11.49 -38.79
C PHE A 14 6.56 -12.05 -37.79
N ILE A 15 5.34 -12.34 -38.25
CA ILE A 15 4.30 -12.97 -37.44
C ILE A 15 4.48 -14.49 -37.55
N PRO A 16 4.68 -15.22 -36.45
CA PRO A 16 4.77 -16.68 -36.47
C PRO A 16 3.37 -17.27 -36.70
N VAL A 17 3.19 -18.01 -37.80
CA VAL A 17 1.94 -18.70 -38.14
C VAL A 17 2.17 -20.21 -38.10
N GLN A 18 1.33 -20.91 -37.34
CA GLN A 18 1.40 -22.36 -37.19
C GLN A 18 0.45 -23.02 -38.20
N VAL A 19 0.94 -23.99 -38.98
CA VAL A 19 0.12 -24.73 -39.96
C VAL A 19 -0.83 -25.68 -39.23
N THR A 20 -2.13 -25.37 -39.25
CA THR A 20 -3.19 -26.29 -38.79
C THR A 20 -3.65 -27.21 -39.93
N GLU A 21 -4.38 -28.28 -39.59
CA GLU A 21 -4.88 -29.26 -40.58
C GLU A 21 -5.76 -28.60 -41.65
N ASP A 22 -6.58 -27.62 -41.25
CA ASP A 22 -7.46 -26.85 -42.14
C ASP A 22 -6.70 -25.97 -43.16
N MET A 23 -5.40 -25.74 -42.97
CA MET A 23 -4.57 -24.92 -43.88
C MET A 23 -3.93 -25.75 -45.00
N VAL A 24 -4.04 -27.08 -44.94
CA VAL A 24 -3.43 -27.98 -45.92
C VAL A 24 -4.30 -28.04 -47.17
N GLY A 25 -3.79 -27.55 -48.30
CA GLY A 25 -4.49 -27.54 -49.59
C GLY A 25 -5.02 -26.17 -50.03
N HIS A 26 -5.00 -25.17 -49.13
CA HIS A 26 -5.40 -23.78 -49.43
C HIS A 26 -4.19 -22.90 -49.77
N ARG A 27 -4.35 -21.94 -50.68
CA ARG A 27 -3.28 -20.99 -51.02
C ARG A 27 -3.22 -19.89 -49.96
N LEU A 28 -2.02 -19.47 -49.55
CA LEU A 28 -1.78 -18.43 -48.52
C LEU A 28 -2.59 -17.12 -48.73
N GLY A 29 -2.94 -16.80 -49.98
CA GLY A 29 -3.76 -15.62 -50.32
C GLY A 29 -5.26 -15.77 -50.05
N GLU A 30 -5.79 -16.98 -49.83
CA GLU A 30 -7.21 -17.23 -49.53
C GLU A 30 -7.57 -16.86 -48.09
N PHE A 31 -6.59 -16.80 -47.18
CA PHE A 31 -6.76 -16.39 -45.79
C PHE A 31 -6.56 -14.88 -45.56
N SER A 32 -6.16 -14.15 -46.60
CA SER A 32 -6.16 -12.69 -46.57
C SER A 32 -7.60 -12.21 -46.70
N PRO A 33 -8.13 -11.40 -45.77
CA PRO A 33 -9.47 -10.85 -45.90
C PRO A 33 -9.51 -9.97 -47.15
N THR A 34 -9.98 -10.53 -48.26
CA THR A 34 -10.40 -9.72 -49.40
C THR A 34 -11.53 -8.83 -48.91
N THR A 35 -11.51 -7.57 -49.34
CA THR A 35 -12.59 -6.62 -49.10
C THR A 35 -13.92 -7.31 -49.40
N LYS A 36 -14.68 -7.63 -48.35
CA LYS A 36 -15.97 -8.30 -48.49
C LYS A 36 -16.82 -7.44 -49.42
N PHE A 37 -17.06 -7.93 -50.64
CA PHE A 37 -18.10 -7.38 -51.49
C PHE A 37 -19.40 -7.48 -50.69
N SER A 38 -19.97 -6.34 -50.31
CA SER A 38 -21.26 -6.25 -49.63
C SER A 38 -22.35 -6.68 -50.61
N ARG A 39 -22.50 -7.97 -50.85
CA ARG A 39 -23.78 -8.52 -51.29
C ARG A 39 -24.75 -8.35 -50.13
N HIS A 40 -25.99 -8.01 -50.45
CA HIS A 40 -27.10 -7.85 -49.51
C HIS A 40 -27.35 -9.14 -48.71
N GLY A 41 -26.55 -9.38 -47.68
CA GLY A 41 -26.85 -10.34 -46.63
C GLY A 41 -28.05 -9.84 -45.85
N GLY A 42 -29.06 -10.70 -45.70
CA GLY A 42 -30.31 -10.38 -45.03
C GLY A 42 -30.10 -9.83 -43.62
N LYS A 43 -31.04 -8.98 -43.18
CA LYS A 43 -31.05 -8.26 -41.89
C LYS A 43 -30.63 -9.11 -40.70
N ILE A 44 -31.01 -10.40 -40.71
CA ILE A 44 -30.73 -11.41 -39.69
C ILE A 44 -29.22 -11.66 -39.51
N GLN A 45 -28.44 -11.71 -40.60
CA GLN A 45 -27.02 -12.03 -40.53
C GLN A 45 -26.20 -10.86 -39.97
N ARG A 46 -26.60 -9.62 -40.29
CA ARG A 46 -26.04 -8.41 -39.66
C ARG A 46 -26.36 -8.33 -38.16
N GLU A 47 -27.57 -8.72 -37.76
CA GLU A 47 -27.95 -8.74 -36.34
C GLU A 47 -27.19 -9.81 -35.55
N LEU A 48 -26.94 -10.98 -36.15
CA LEU A 48 -26.13 -12.04 -35.55
C LEU A 48 -24.66 -11.63 -35.42
N GLU A 49 -24.07 -11.06 -36.49
CA GLU A 49 -22.69 -10.55 -36.46
C GLU A 49 -22.53 -9.38 -35.47
N ALA A 50 -23.51 -8.48 -35.38
CA ALA A 50 -23.51 -7.41 -34.39
C ALA A 50 -23.63 -7.94 -32.95
N LYS A 51 -24.42 -9.01 -32.72
CA LYS A 51 -24.53 -9.69 -31.42
C LYS A 51 -23.23 -10.40 -31.03
N THR A 52 -22.58 -11.12 -31.94
CA THR A 52 -21.28 -11.75 -31.63
C THR A 52 -20.19 -10.73 -31.37
N THR A 53 -20.12 -9.64 -32.16
CA THR A 53 -19.12 -8.58 -31.95
C THR A 53 -19.34 -7.84 -30.62
N THR A 54 -20.60 -7.62 -30.22
CA THR A 54 -20.91 -7.04 -28.89
C THR A 54 -20.58 -8.00 -27.75
N MET A 55 -20.83 -9.30 -27.90
CA MET A 55 -20.47 -10.32 -26.91
C MET A 55 -18.95 -10.51 -26.76
N GLU A 56 -18.17 -10.43 -27.85
CA GLU A 56 -16.70 -10.47 -27.78
C GLU A 56 -16.12 -9.19 -27.17
N ALA A 57 -16.71 -8.02 -27.48
CA ALA A 57 -16.33 -6.76 -26.84
C ALA A 57 -16.65 -6.73 -25.34
N GLU A 58 -17.69 -7.44 -24.89
CA GLU A 58 -17.97 -7.65 -23.46
C GLU A 58 -16.96 -8.59 -22.79
N LYS A 59 -16.52 -9.65 -23.48
CA LYS A 59 -15.51 -10.59 -22.96
C LYS A 59 -14.10 -9.99 -22.87
N LEU A 60 -13.77 -8.98 -23.67
CA LEU A 60 -12.46 -8.30 -23.69
C LEU A 60 -12.32 -7.08 -22.74
N LYS A 61 -13.33 -6.78 -21.90
CA LYS A 61 -13.18 -5.77 -20.85
C LYS A 61 -12.12 -6.22 -19.83
N LYS A 62 -10.93 -5.61 -19.91
CA LYS A 62 -9.86 -5.63 -18.89
C LYS A 62 -10.44 -5.52 -17.46
N PRO A 63 -9.77 -6.08 -16.42
CA PRO A 63 -10.23 -5.94 -15.03
C PRO A 63 -10.50 -4.46 -14.75
N LYS A 64 -11.74 -4.16 -14.31
CA LYS A 64 -12.23 -2.81 -14.04
C LYS A 64 -11.20 -2.06 -13.19
N SER A 65 -10.42 -1.20 -13.82
CA SER A 65 -9.57 -0.21 -13.16
C SER A 65 -10.43 0.60 -12.19
N ASN A 66 -9.95 0.78 -10.96
CA ASN A 66 -10.61 1.48 -9.84
C ASN A 66 -11.71 2.47 -10.29
N MET A 67 -12.97 2.06 -10.17
CA MET A 67 -14.11 2.90 -10.54
C MET A 67 -14.32 3.97 -9.46
N SER A 68 -13.87 5.18 -9.76
CA SER A 68 -14.04 6.35 -8.90
C SER A 68 -15.23 7.18 -9.34
N VAL A 69 -16.08 7.59 -8.38
CA VAL A 69 -17.25 8.42 -8.62
C VAL A 69 -16.93 9.85 -8.22
N THR A 70 -17.01 10.78 -9.16
CA THR A 70 -16.68 12.19 -8.91
C THR A 70 -17.93 13.06 -8.89
N ALA A 71 -18.05 13.92 -7.88
CA ALA A 71 -19.06 14.96 -7.79
C ALA A 71 -18.42 16.34 -7.62
N LYS A 72 -18.99 17.37 -8.26
CA LYS A 72 -18.44 18.74 -8.26
C LYS A 72 -19.51 19.73 -7.82
N LEU A 73 -19.12 20.66 -6.94
CA LEU A 73 -19.89 21.86 -6.59
C LEU A 73 -19.09 23.09 -6.96
N ARG A 74 -19.60 23.90 -7.90
CA ARG A 74 -18.89 25.07 -8.42
C ARG A 74 -19.51 26.39 -7.92
N TYR A 75 -18.68 27.43 -7.85
CA TYR A 75 -19.09 28.80 -7.52
C TYR A 75 -19.76 28.96 -6.14
N LEU A 76 -19.37 28.15 -5.16
CA LEU A 76 -19.89 28.26 -3.80
C LEU A 76 -19.43 29.58 -3.18
N ARG A 77 -20.38 30.43 -2.75
CA ARG A 77 -20.12 31.76 -2.15
C ARG A 77 -19.59 31.69 -0.71
N ILE A 78 -18.58 30.86 -0.49
CA ILE A 78 -17.85 30.69 0.77
C ILE A 78 -16.36 30.68 0.45
N ALA A 79 -15.56 31.32 1.30
CA ALA A 79 -14.10 31.32 1.13
C ALA A 79 -13.53 29.89 1.29
N PRO A 80 -12.59 29.45 0.43
CA PRO A 80 -12.03 28.10 0.46
C PRO A 80 -11.48 27.69 1.82
N ARG A 81 -10.82 28.62 2.53
CA ARG A 81 -10.28 28.37 3.89
C ARG A 81 -11.35 27.88 4.87
N LYS A 82 -12.57 28.43 4.81
CA LYS A 82 -13.67 28.04 5.71
C LYS A 82 -14.23 26.66 5.35
N VAL A 83 -14.22 26.31 4.07
CA VAL A 83 -14.69 25.01 3.57
C VAL A 83 -13.66 23.92 3.88
N ARG A 84 -12.35 24.19 3.70
CA ARG A 84 -11.26 23.24 4.01
C ARG A 84 -11.33 22.72 5.44
N LEU A 85 -11.59 23.60 6.42
CA LEU A 85 -11.77 23.20 7.83
C LEU A 85 -12.83 22.12 8.05
N VAL A 86 -13.88 22.09 7.23
CA VAL A 86 -14.94 21.07 7.32
C VAL A 86 -14.61 19.87 6.44
N ALA A 87 -14.10 20.10 5.23
CA ALA A 87 -13.68 19.05 4.31
C ALA A 87 -12.57 18.15 4.88
N ASP A 88 -11.63 18.72 5.63
CA ASP A 88 -10.53 17.98 6.26
C ASP A 88 -11.04 16.99 7.32
N LEU A 89 -12.18 17.26 7.96
CA LEU A 89 -12.78 16.38 8.98
C LEU A 89 -13.39 15.12 8.39
N ILE A 90 -13.84 15.18 7.14
CA ILE A 90 -14.56 14.07 6.47
C ILE A 90 -13.68 13.32 5.47
N ARG A 91 -12.50 13.85 5.12
CA ARG A 91 -11.57 13.21 4.18
C ARG A 91 -11.16 11.82 4.70
N GLY A 92 -11.30 10.80 3.86
CA GLY A 92 -10.93 9.40 4.20
C GLY A 92 -11.96 8.65 5.04
N LYS A 93 -13.08 9.28 5.42
CA LYS A 93 -14.14 8.62 6.20
C LYS A 93 -15.10 7.84 5.31
N ARG A 94 -15.80 6.88 5.91
CA ARG A 94 -16.96 6.22 5.28
C ARG A 94 -18.07 7.23 5.06
N ILE A 95 -18.92 6.98 4.07
CA ILE A 95 -20.00 7.89 3.71
C ILE A 95 -20.95 8.13 4.88
N GLU A 96 -21.42 7.08 5.54
CA GLU A 96 -22.32 7.18 6.70
C GLU A 96 -21.72 8.03 7.83
N GLU A 97 -20.46 7.77 8.18
CA GLU A 97 -19.73 8.53 9.19
C GLU A 97 -19.59 10.01 8.80
N ALA A 98 -19.28 10.28 7.53
CA ALA A 98 -19.16 11.63 7.01
C ALA A 98 -20.50 12.37 7.00
N GLN A 99 -21.60 11.71 6.64
CA GLN A 99 -22.96 12.29 6.70
C GLN A 99 -23.31 12.69 8.13
N ASN A 100 -23.06 11.81 9.10
CA ASN A 100 -23.31 12.08 10.50
C ASN A 100 -22.50 13.28 11.00
N ILE A 101 -21.20 13.34 10.70
CA ILE A 101 -20.35 14.47 11.08
C ILE A 101 -20.88 15.77 10.48
N LEU A 102 -21.28 15.77 9.21
CA LEU A 102 -21.78 16.97 8.55
C LEU A 102 -23.14 17.41 9.08
N ASN A 103 -24.03 16.48 9.43
CA ASN A 103 -25.33 16.78 10.02
C ASN A 103 -25.20 17.54 11.35
N PHE A 104 -24.30 17.09 12.23
CA PHE A 104 -24.12 17.71 13.55
C PHE A 104 -23.14 18.90 13.56
N LYS A 105 -22.52 19.23 12.42
CA LYS A 105 -21.54 20.33 12.37
C LYS A 105 -22.21 21.68 12.19
N VAL A 106 -22.07 22.55 13.19
CA VAL A 106 -22.62 23.93 13.22
C VAL A 106 -22.01 24.88 12.16
N LYS A 107 -20.97 24.49 11.43
CA LYS A 107 -20.30 25.37 10.44
C LYS A 107 -21.13 25.49 9.17
N LYS A 108 -21.34 26.71 8.65
CA LYS A 108 -22.10 26.99 7.41
C LYS A 108 -21.66 26.17 6.19
N ALA A 109 -20.38 25.77 6.10
CA ALA A 109 -19.88 24.94 5.00
C ALA A 109 -20.34 23.47 5.06
N ALA A 110 -20.88 23.00 6.18
CA ALA A 110 -21.31 21.62 6.35
C ALA A 110 -22.52 21.27 5.48
N LEU A 111 -23.53 22.15 5.42
CA LEU A 111 -24.74 21.91 4.62
C LEU A 111 -24.47 21.78 3.11
N PRO A 112 -23.66 22.65 2.47
CA PRO A 112 -23.26 22.45 1.08
C PRO A 112 -22.49 21.15 0.83
N LEU A 113 -21.58 20.77 1.75
CA LEU A 113 -20.82 19.52 1.65
C LEU A 113 -21.72 18.29 1.81
N LEU A 114 -22.71 18.34 2.70
CA LEU A 114 -23.68 17.26 2.90
C LEU A 114 -24.51 17.02 1.63
N LYS A 115 -25.00 18.09 1.01
CA LYS A 115 -25.73 18.01 -0.26
C LYS A 115 -24.87 17.41 -1.37
N LEU A 116 -23.62 17.84 -1.48
CA LEU A 116 -22.68 17.32 -2.46
C LEU A 116 -22.38 15.83 -2.23
N LEU A 117 -22.22 15.41 -0.97
CA LEU A 117 -21.99 14.02 -0.61
C LEU A 117 -23.20 13.13 -0.94
N ARG A 118 -24.42 13.57 -0.62
CA ARG A 118 -25.67 12.86 -0.96
C ARG A 118 -25.89 12.75 -2.48
N SER A 119 -25.48 13.77 -3.23
CA SER A 119 -25.50 13.69 -4.70
C SER A 119 -24.47 12.69 -5.22
N ALA A 120 -23.28 12.67 -4.63
CA ALA A 120 -22.22 11.72 -4.99
C ALA A 120 -22.63 10.26 -4.70
N THR A 121 -23.29 9.99 -3.57
CA THR A 121 -23.83 8.65 -3.23
C THR A 121 -24.91 8.21 -4.20
N ALA A 122 -25.85 9.10 -4.52
CA ALA A 122 -26.91 8.81 -5.48
C ALA A 122 -26.34 8.48 -6.87
N ASN A 123 -25.34 9.23 -7.33
CA ASN A 123 -24.65 8.93 -8.60
C ASN A 123 -23.94 7.58 -8.57
N ALA A 124 -23.28 7.25 -7.44
CA ALA A 124 -22.60 5.97 -7.27
C ALA A 124 -23.59 4.80 -7.33
N LYS A 125 -24.74 4.92 -6.68
CA LYS A 125 -25.80 3.90 -6.67
C LYS A 125 -26.47 3.75 -8.04
N ASN A 126 -26.90 4.86 -8.64
CA ASN A 126 -27.74 4.80 -9.83
C ASN A 126 -26.94 4.52 -11.11
N ASN A 127 -25.82 5.21 -11.30
CA ASN A 127 -25.07 5.11 -12.55
C ASN A 127 -24.05 3.97 -12.54
N PHE A 128 -23.45 3.69 -11.38
CA PHE A 128 -22.35 2.74 -11.25
C PHE A 128 -22.73 1.47 -10.46
N GLN A 129 -23.95 1.39 -9.93
CA GLN A 129 -24.47 0.27 -9.11
C GLN A 129 -23.52 -0.15 -7.97
N LEU A 130 -22.85 0.83 -7.34
CA LEU A 130 -21.93 0.60 -6.23
C LEU A 130 -22.67 0.55 -4.89
N ASP A 131 -22.18 -0.27 -3.95
CA ASP A 131 -22.78 -0.43 -2.63
C ASP A 131 -22.40 0.72 -1.68
N GLU A 132 -23.41 1.41 -1.13
CA GLU A 132 -23.22 2.58 -0.27
C GLU A 132 -22.40 2.30 0.99
N SER A 133 -22.48 1.08 1.53
CA SER A 133 -21.76 0.64 2.73
C SER A 133 -20.25 0.53 2.54
N ASN A 134 -19.81 0.28 1.31
CA ASN A 134 -18.40 0.06 0.95
C ASN A 134 -17.72 1.33 0.44
N LEU A 135 -18.50 2.35 0.08
CA LEU A 135 -18.00 3.62 -0.40
C LEU A 135 -17.37 4.46 0.72
N TYR A 136 -16.29 5.15 0.36
CA TYR A 136 -15.65 6.12 1.23
C TYR A 136 -15.17 7.33 0.43
N ILE A 137 -14.86 8.40 1.15
CA ILE A 137 -14.36 9.63 0.57
C ILE A 137 -12.87 9.49 0.32
N ALA A 138 -12.47 9.15 -0.90
CA ALA A 138 -11.06 9.03 -1.27
C ALA A 138 -10.36 10.39 -1.28
N LYS A 139 -10.98 11.39 -1.91
CA LYS A 139 -10.40 12.71 -2.06
C LYS A 139 -11.45 13.80 -1.98
N ILE A 140 -11.13 14.88 -1.27
CA ILE A 140 -11.89 16.13 -1.33
C ILE A 140 -10.92 17.26 -1.62
N LEU A 141 -11.14 17.92 -2.76
CA LEU A 141 -10.43 19.11 -3.18
C LEU A 141 -11.32 20.33 -2.98
N VAL A 142 -10.72 21.40 -2.49
CA VAL A 142 -11.38 22.68 -2.27
C VAL A 142 -10.47 23.76 -2.84
N ASP A 143 -10.79 24.18 -4.05
CA ASP A 143 -10.03 25.14 -4.84
C ASP A 143 -10.65 26.54 -4.74
N GLU A 144 -9.85 27.57 -5.00
CA GLU A 144 -10.34 28.95 -5.06
C GLU A 144 -11.09 29.17 -6.37
N GLY A 145 -12.30 29.72 -6.28
CA GLY A 145 -13.09 30.13 -7.44
C GLY A 145 -12.94 31.62 -7.74
N PRO A 146 -13.71 32.13 -8.73
CA PRO A 146 -13.72 33.55 -9.05
C PRO A 146 -14.00 34.43 -7.83
N LYS A 147 -13.30 35.55 -7.76
CA LYS A 147 -13.46 36.52 -6.68
C LYS A 147 -14.43 37.59 -7.15
N TYR A 148 -15.52 37.78 -6.39
CA TYR A 148 -16.39 38.92 -6.62
C TYR A 148 -15.78 40.15 -5.98
N LYS A 149 -15.68 41.23 -6.75
CA LYS A 149 -15.19 42.52 -6.28
C LYS A 149 -16.37 43.32 -5.70
N ARG A 150 -16.19 43.90 -4.51
CA ARG A 150 -17.12 44.87 -3.94
C ARG A 150 -16.34 46.06 -3.44
N TRP A 151 -16.75 47.26 -3.85
CA TRP A 151 -16.10 48.49 -3.42
C TRP A 151 -16.61 48.91 -2.04
N ARG A 152 -15.70 49.39 -1.19
CA ARG A 152 -16.04 50.04 0.07
C ARG A 152 -15.44 51.44 0.07
N ALA A 153 -16.28 52.44 0.28
CA ALA A 153 -15.83 53.82 0.45
C ALA A 153 -14.89 53.95 1.66
N ARG A 154 -13.85 54.76 1.51
CA ARG A 154 -12.87 55.12 2.53
C ARG A 154 -12.72 56.64 2.58
N ALA A 155 -12.09 57.14 3.65
CA ALA A 155 -11.82 58.56 3.82
C ALA A 155 -11.00 59.13 2.64
N ARG A 156 -11.14 60.46 2.41
CA ARG A 156 -10.46 61.22 1.35
C ARG A 156 -10.78 60.74 -0.07
N GLY A 157 -12.04 60.37 -0.35
CA GLY A 157 -12.49 59.97 -1.69
C GLY A 157 -11.90 58.65 -2.21
N ARG A 158 -11.29 57.83 -1.34
CA ARG A 158 -10.68 56.56 -1.73
C ARG A 158 -11.71 55.43 -1.71
N ALA A 159 -11.46 54.38 -2.50
CA ALA A 159 -12.24 53.15 -2.48
C ALA A 159 -11.31 51.94 -2.38
N ASP A 160 -11.58 51.06 -1.42
CA ASP A 160 -10.86 49.79 -1.29
C ASP A 160 -11.65 48.65 -1.95
N GLU A 161 -10.93 47.74 -2.62
CA GLU A 161 -11.49 46.53 -3.20
C GLU A 161 -11.64 45.43 -2.13
N ILE A 162 -12.88 45.03 -1.81
CA ILE A 162 -13.14 43.83 -0.99
C ILE A 162 -13.32 42.64 -1.92
N GLN A 163 -12.38 41.70 -1.86
CA GLN A 163 -12.45 40.44 -2.59
C GLN A 163 -13.27 39.39 -1.85
N LYS A 164 -14.49 39.11 -2.34
CA LYS A 164 -15.33 38.00 -1.86
C LYS A 164 -14.94 36.72 -2.61
N LYS A 165 -14.08 35.93 -1.98
CA LYS A 165 -13.62 34.64 -2.50
C LYS A 165 -14.76 33.62 -2.54
N THR A 166 -14.88 32.92 -3.67
CA THR A 166 -15.71 31.72 -3.80
C THR A 166 -14.85 30.45 -3.80
N SER A 167 -15.48 29.29 -3.72
CA SER A 167 -14.79 27.99 -3.76
C SER A 167 -15.42 27.03 -4.75
N HIS A 168 -14.59 26.20 -5.36
CA HIS A 168 -15.00 24.99 -6.07
C HIS A 168 -14.65 23.78 -5.21
N ILE A 169 -15.58 22.84 -5.08
CA ILE A 169 -15.38 21.61 -4.30
C ILE A 169 -15.51 20.44 -5.26
N THR A 170 -14.55 19.52 -5.19
CA THR A 170 -14.62 18.24 -5.89
C THR A 170 -14.51 17.12 -4.86
N VAL A 171 -15.48 16.21 -4.84
CA VAL A 171 -15.48 15.01 -4.01
C VAL A 171 -15.30 13.81 -4.94
N VAL A 172 -14.37 12.92 -4.57
CA VAL A 172 -14.15 11.64 -5.24
C VAL A 172 -14.44 10.55 -4.22
N LEU A 173 -15.38 9.67 -4.58
CA LEU A 173 -15.73 8.47 -3.83
C LEU A 173 -15.09 7.26 -4.52
N ASP A 174 -14.53 6.36 -3.71
CA ASP A 174 -14.02 5.06 -4.15
C ASP A 174 -14.64 3.95 -3.29
N GLU A 175 -14.65 2.73 -3.82
CA GLU A 175 -14.88 1.52 -3.03
C GLU A 175 -13.56 1.05 -2.41
N LYS A 176 -13.58 0.56 -1.17
CA LYS A 176 -12.37 0.21 -0.41
C LYS A 176 -11.51 -0.87 -1.10
N GLY A 177 -10.54 -0.42 -1.89
CA GLY A 177 -9.31 -1.16 -2.20
C GLY A 177 -8.24 -0.91 -1.13
N ASN A 178 -8.49 -1.28 0.13
CA ASN A 178 -7.51 -1.09 1.20
C ASN A 178 -6.25 -1.92 0.92
N VAL A 179 -5.22 -1.31 0.36
CA VAL A 179 -3.90 -1.94 0.20
C VAL A 179 -3.25 -2.00 1.58
N ILE A 180 -3.27 -3.18 2.19
CA ILE A 180 -2.60 -3.43 3.47
C ILE A 180 -1.15 -3.83 3.15
N PRO A 181 -0.13 -3.04 3.55
CA PRO A 181 1.25 -3.46 3.38
C PRO A 181 1.51 -4.66 4.30
N VAL A 182 1.84 -5.80 3.69
CA VAL A 182 2.16 -7.04 4.38
C VAL A 182 3.61 -7.45 4.10
N THR A 183 4.27 -8.00 5.12
CA THR A 183 5.55 -8.69 4.98
C THR A 183 5.28 -10.19 5.04
N LEU A 184 5.74 -10.94 4.04
CA LEU A 184 5.67 -12.40 4.04
C LEU A 184 6.86 -12.97 4.84
N ILE A 185 6.56 -13.88 5.77
CA ILE A 185 7.56 -14.59 6.57
C ILE A 185 7.35 -16.10 6.43
N GLU A 186 8.39 -16.82 6.04
CA GLU A 186 8.45 -18.28 6.14
C GLU A 186 8.65 -18.68 7.60
N ALA A 187 7.69 -19.39 8.17
CA ALA A 187 7.63 -19.70 9.60
C ALA A 187 7.66 -21.20 9.92
N GLY A 188 7.81 -22.08 8.92
CA GLY A 188 7.80 -23.52 9.13
C GLY A 188 8.50 -24.31 8.02
N PRO A 189 8.78 -25.61 8.25
CA PRO A 189 8.54 -26.34 9.50
C PRO A 189 9.64 -26.10 10.55
N CYS A 190 9.24 -25.87 11.80
CA CYS A 190 10.15 -25.73 12.95
C CYS A 190 10.19 -27.03 13.77
N GLN A 191 11.35 -27.45 14.30
CA GLN A 191 11.45 -28.68 15.12
C GLN A 191 11.95 -28.38 16.53
N VAL A 192 11.34 -28.99 17.54
CA VAL A 192 11.81 -28.92 18.94
C VAL A 192 13.05 -29.79 19.12
N THR A 193 14.16 -29.17 19.53
CA THR A 193 15.46 -29.85 19.65
C THR A 193 15.83 -30.24 21.07
N GLN A 194 15.51 -29.38 22.05
CA GLN A 194 15.80 -29.61 23.46
C GLN A 194 14.78 -28.86 24.32
N ILE A 195 14.42 -29.47 25.44
CA ILE A 195 13.65 -28.86 26.52
C ILE A 195 14.61 -28.62 27.67
N LYS A 196 14.63 -27.41 28.22
CA LYS A 196 15.42 -27.04 29.39
C LYS A 196 14.50 -26.99 30.61
N THR A 197 14.97 -27.56 31.71
CA THR A 197 14.22 -27.62 32.98
C THR A 197 14.93 -26.80 34.05
N LYS A 198 14.18 -26.34 35.06
CA LYS A 198 14.74 -25.55 36.17
C LYS A 198 15.87 -26.27 36.92
N GLU A 199 15.74 -27.58 37.12
CA GLU A 199 16.70 -28.38 37.90
C GLU A 199 18.09 -28.46 37.26
N LYS A 200 18.18 -28.52 35.93
CA LYS A 200 19.45 -28.67 35.21
C LYS A 200 20.01 -27.34 34.70
N ASP A 201 19.14 -26.47 34.19
CA ASP A 201 19.53 -25.26 33.46
C ASP A 201 19.22 -23.96 34.20
N GLY A 202 18.50 -24.02 35.33
CA GLY A 202 18.08 -22.85 36.12
C GLY A 202 16.88 -22.08 35.57
N TYR A 203 16.33 -22.50 34.42
CA TYR A 203 15.14 -21.90 33.82
C TYR A 203 14.42 -22.87 32.85
N GLU A 204 13.12 -22.64 32.67
CA GLU A 204 12.28 -23.39 31.72
C GLU A 204 12.22 -22.66 30.37
N THR A 205 12.78 -23.29 29.33
CA THR A 205 12.63 -22.86 27.94
C THR A 205 12.63 -24.05 26.99
N ILE A 206 12.09 -23.81 25.79
CA ILE A 206 12.15 -24.75 24.67
C ILE A 206 13.08 -24.20 23.61
N GLN A 207 13.99 -25.05 23.12
CA GLN A 207 14.87 -24.74 22.01
C GLN A 207 14.28 -25.25 20.70
N VAL A 208 13.94 -24.32 19.81
CA VAL A 208 13.37 -24.57 18.49
C VAL A 208 14.43 -24.37 17.42
N GLY A 209 14.51 -25.33 16.49
CA GLY A 209 15.36 -25.32 15.31
C GLY A 209 14.58 -24.94 14.05
N PHE A 210 15.16 -24.05 13.24
CA PHE A 210 14.62 -23.64 11.94
C PHE A 210 15.69 -23.77 10.84
N LYS A 211 15.23 -24.16 9.63
CA LYS A 211 16.04 -24.41 8.43
C LYS A 211 17.11 -25.50 8.62
N LYS A 212 16.75 -26.74 8.28
CA LYS A 212 17.65 -27.90 8.34
C LYS A 212 18.83 -27.71 7.39
N ILE A 213 20.04 -28.03 7.85
CA ILE A 213 21.25 -28.01 7.04
C ILE A 213 21.43 -29.39 6.42
N GLU A 214 21.23 -29.51 5.11
CA GLU A 214 21.36 -30.79 4.39
C GLU A 214 22.82 -31.17 4.11
N LYS A 215 23.67 -30.17 3.82
CA LYS A 215 25.08 -30.42 3.47
C LYS A 215 25.90 -30.72 4.72
N GLN A 216 26.29 -32.00 4.88
CA GLN A 216 27.10 -32.48 6.01
C GLN A 216 28.40 -31.70 6.24
N LYS A 217 29.05 -31.22 5.17
CA LYS A 217 30.29 -30.42 5.25
C LYS A 217 30.13 -29.09 6.00
N LYS A 218 28.92 -28.53 6.05
CA LYS A 218 28.63 -27.27 6.78
C LYS A 218 28.34 -27.50 8.26
N ILE A 219 28.20 -28.75 8.69
CA ILE A 219 27.86 -29.11 10.06
C ILE A 219 29.17 -29.27 10.84
N LYS A 220 29.42 -28.36 11.78
CA LYS A 220 30.53 -28.52 12.73
C LYS A 220 30.29 -29.76 13.59
N LYS A 221 31.37 -30.43 14.02
CA LYS A 221 31.31 -31.65 14.87
C LYS A 221 30.30 -31.58 16.04
N PRO A 222 30.19 -30.50 16.84
CA PRO A 222 29.21 -30.42 17.94
C PRO A 222 27.74 -30.25 17.49
N MET A 223 27.49 -29.83 16.25
CA MET A 223 26.13 -29.57 15.74
C MET A 223 25.47 -30.81 15.11
N LYS A 224 26.15 -31.97 15.06
CA LYS A 224 25.63 -33.18 14.40
C LYS A 224 24.26 -33.63 14.94
N LYS A 225 24.01 -33.48 16.25
CA LYS A 225 22.71 -33.83 16.87
C LYS A 225 21.59 -32.82 16.60
N LYS A 226 21.92 -31.58 16.20
CA LYS A 226 20.97 -30.48 15.95
C LYS A 226 21.33 -29.74 14.66
N PRO A 227 21.13 -30.34 13.48
CA PRO A 227 21.58 -29.80 12.20
C PRO A 227 20.66 -28.68 11.68
N PHE A 228 20.48 -27.62 12.47
CA PHE A 228 19.67 -26.45 12.13
C PHE A 228 20.53 -25.20 11.98
N ARG A 229 20.19 -24.36 11.00
CA ARG A 229 20.89 -23.08 10.79
C ARG A 229 20.58 -22.08 11.89
N PHE A 230 19.35 -22.09 12.40
CA PHE A 230 18.91 -21.21 13.45
C PHE A 230 18.39 -22.03 14.62
N LEU A 231 18.95 -21.79 15.81
CA LEU A 231 18.47 -22.32 17.08
C LEU A 231 18.08 -21.13 17.95
N ARG A 232 16.84 -21.13 18.44
CA ARG A 232 16.30 -20.07 19.31
C ARG A 232 15.52 -20.66 20.46
N GLU A 233 15.59 -20.00 21.60
CA GLU A 233 14.89 -20.39 22.82
C GLU A 233 13.63 -19.55 23.01
N PHE A 234 12.55 -20.22 23.42
CA PHE A 234 11.27 -19.62 23.74
C PHE A 234 10.83 -20.05 25.13
N LYS A 235 10.26 -19.12 25.90
CA LYS A 235 9.87 -19.35 27.30
C LYS A 235 8.55 -20.12 27.46
N ASN A 236 7.76 -20.32 26.40
CA ASN A 236 6.42 -20.88 26.51
C ASN A 236 6.29 -22.24 25.81
N GLY A 237 5.63 -23.18 26.51
CA GLY A 237 5.01 -24.37 25.96
C GLY A 237 5.41 -25.66 26.68
N GLU A 238 4.49 -26.62 26.73
CA GLU A 238 4.80 -28.03 26.98
C GLU A 238 4.80 -28.73 25.61
N PHE A 239 5.98 -29.03 25.08
CA PHE A 239 6.12 -29.74 23.82
C PHE A 239 7.03 -30.94 24.00
N LYS A 240 6.86 -31.98 23.18
CA LYS A 240 7.76 -33.15 23.22
C LYS A 240 8.99 -32.91 22.34
N ILE A 241 10.10 -33.53 22.71
CA ILE A 241 11.35 -33.47 21.92
C ILE A 241 11.08 -34.09 20.55
N GLY A 242 11.48 -33.40 19.48
CA GLY A 242 11.31 -33.86 18.10
C GLY A 242 10.00 -33.45 17.42
N GLN A 243 9.05 -32.86 18.15
CA GLN A 243 7.78 -32.38 17.59
C GLN A 243 8.00 -31.29 16.54
N LYS A 244 7.25 -31.39 15.42
CA LYS A 244 7.18 -30.36 14.38
C LYS A 244 6.14 -29.31 14.75
N ILE A 245 6.49 -28.05 14.55
CA ILE A 245 5.70 -26.86 14.83
C ILE A 245 5.43 -26.22 13.46
N ASP A 246 4.15 -26.22 13.07
CA ASP A 246 3.67 -25.65 11.82
C ASP A 246 2.96 -24.32 12.05
N VAL A 247 2.66 -23.62 10.96
CA VAL A 247 2.03 -22.30 10.97
C VAL A 247 0.58 -22.33 11.50
N SER A 248 -0.03 -23.53 11.57
CA SER A 248 -1.39 -23.76 12.07
C SER A 248 -1.65 -23.29 13.52
N ILE A 249 -0.61 -22.99 14.30
CA ILE A 249 -0.74 -22.43 15.65
C ILE A 249 -1.31 -21.00 15.62
N PHE A 250 -1.16 -20.30 14.50
CA PHE A 250 -1.60 -18.91 14.34
C PHE A 250 -2.97 -18.83 13.67
N LYS A 251 -3.81 -17.90 14.13
CA LYS A 251 -5.07 -17.51 13.49
C LYS A 251 -4.96 -16.13 12.85
N GLU A 252 -5.78 -15.89 11.83
CA GLU A 252 -5.86 -14.57 11.20
C GLU A 252 -6.38 -13.53 12.22
N GLY A 253 -5.76 -12.35 12.25
CA GLY A 253 -6.06 -11.30 13.23
C GLY A 253 -5.27 -11.38 14.55
N ASP A 254 -4.55 -12.47 14.81
CA ASP A 254 -3.71 -12.61 16.01
C ASP A 254 -2.61 -11.54 16.07
N ARG A 255 -2.22 -11.19 17.31
CA ARG A 255 -1.17 -10.21 17.59
C ARG A 255 0.13 -10.90 17.95
N VAL A 256 1.15 -10.71 17.12
CA VAL A 256 2.47 -11.31 17.31
C VAL A 256 3.55 -10.29 17.67
N LYS A 257 4.62 -10.78 18.31
CA LYS A 257 5.85 -10.05 18.61
C LYS A 257 6.96 -10.59 17.72
N VAL A 258 7.44 -9.78 16.79
CA VAL A 258 8.49 -10.17 15.84
C VAL A 258 9.83 -9.57 16.25
N SER A 259 10.84 -10.43 16.42
CA SER A 259 12.20 -10.02 16.77
C SER A 259 13.14 -10.35 15.62
N GLY A 260 13.99 -9.41 15.24
CA GLY A 260 14.96 -9.59 14.16
C GLY A 260 16.19 -8.72 14.35
N ILE A 261 17.24 -8.99 13.57
CA ILE A 261 18.42 -8.14 13.52
C ILE A 261 18.13 -7.01 12.55
N SER A 262 18.15 -5.77 13.03
CA SER A 262 17.91 -4.59 12.20
C SER A 262 18.96 -4.42 11.10
N LYS A 263 18.57 -3.83 9.97
CA LYS A 263 19.49 -3.49 8.88
C LYS A 263 20.65 -2.64 9.40
N GLY A 264 21.88 -3.10 9.16
CA GLY A 264 23.10 -2.35 9.49
C GLY A 264 23.18 -1.07 8.65
N LYS A 265 23.51 0.05 9.31
CA LYS A 265 23.64 1.38 8.67
C LYS A 265 25.07 1.93 8.73
N GLY A 266 26.03 1.14 9.21
CA GLY A 266 27.43 1.54 9.37
C GLY A 266 27.62 2.58 10.48
N PHE A 267 28.67 3.39 10.36
CA PHE A 267 28.85 4.58 11.20
C PHE A 267 27.87 5.67 10.77
N ALA A 268 27.06 6.18 11.70
CA ALA A 268 26.06 7.19 11.43
C ALA A 268 26.32 8.46 12.25
N GLY A 269 26.24 9.61 11.58
CA GLY A 269 26.30 10.93 12.22
C GLY A 269 25.13 11.20 13.18
N GLY A 270 25.23 12.25 13.99
CA GLY A 270 24.20 12.62 14.98
C GLY A 270 22.81 12.82 14.38
N VAL A 271 22.74 13.42 13.18
CA VAL A 271 21.48 13.63 12.45
C VAL A 271 20.80 12.30 12.11
N LYS A 272 21.52 11.33 11.53
CA LYS A 272 20.92 10.05 11.10
C LYS A 272 20.65 9.10 12.27
N ARG A 273 21.53 9.11 13.28
CA ARG A 273 21.46 8.19 14.43
C ARG A 273 20.42 8.63 15.47
N TRP A 274 20.38 9.93 15.75
CA TRP A 274 19.59 10.49 16.87
C TRP A 274 18.54 11.51 16.43
N GLY A 275 18.46 11.86 15.15
CA GLY A 275 17.50 12.85 14.65
C GLY A 275 17.87 14.30 15.00
N PHE A 276 19.15 14.63 15.15
CA PHE A 276 19.58 16.02 15.38
C PHE A 276 19.23 16.91 14.19
N HIS A 277 18.82 18.15 14.45
CA HIS A 277 18.36 19.10 13.42
C HIS A 277 19.51 19.67 12.58
N GLY A 278 20.73 19.77 13.12
CA GLY A 278 21.86 20.46 12.48
C GLY A 278 21.80 21.99 12.67
N ARG A 279 22.66 22.71 11.95
CA ARG A 279 22.70 24.19 11.92
C ARG A 279 22.01 24.72 10.66
N PRO A 280 21.55 25.99 10.63
CA PRO A 280 20.91 26.56 9.45
C PRO A 280 21.84 26.53 8.23
N ALA A 281 21.24 26.37 7.04
CA ALA A 281 21.98 26.31 5.78
C ALA A 281 22.53 27.66 5.32
N THR A 282 21.90 28.75 5.75
CA THR A 282 22.21 30.13 5.34
C THR A 282 22.72 30.96 6.53
N HIS A 283 22.93 32.25 6.30
CA HIS A 283 23.35 33.24 7.32
C HIS A 283 24.70 32.92 7.99
N GLY A 284 25.72 32.60 7.18
CA GLY A 284 27.11 32.55 7.64
C GLY A 284 27.57 31.24 8.29
N THR A 285 26.72 30.21 8.34
CA THR A 285 27.13 28.88 8.85
C THR A 285 28.13 28.21 7.90
N LYS A 286 29.41 28.17 8.28
CA LYS A 286 30.48 27.52 7.51
C LYS A 286 30.77 26.12 8.06
N HIS A 287 30.75 25.10 7.20
CA HIS A 287 31.14 23.70 7.49
C HIS A 287 30.45 22.96 8.65
N GLU A 288 29.43 23.56 9.27
CA GLU A 288 28.80 23.01 10.48
C GLU A 288 27.35 22.55 10.32
N LEU A 289 26.85 22.45 9.09
CA LEU A 289 25.45 22.16 8.79
C LEU A 289 24.89 20.92 9.52
N ARG A 290 25.74 19.90 9.71
CA ARG A 290 25.36 18.61 10.27
C ARG A 290 26.20 18.22 11.50
N THR A 291 26.85 19.19 12.14
CA THR A 291 27.61 18.95 13.37
C THR A 291 26.67 18.65 14.53
N LEU A 292 27.27 18.19 15.64
CA LEU A 292 26.55 17.76 16.82
C LEU A 292 26.03 18.96 17.65
N GLY A 293 26.63 20.14 17.47
CA GLY A 293 26.51 21.27 18.39
C GLY A 293 27.31 21.04 19.68
N SER A 294 26.90 21.70 20.77
CA SER A 294 27.55 21.55 22.07
C SER A 294 27.46 20.11 22.60
N VAL A 295 28.54 19.65 23.25
CA VAL A 295 28.65 18.29 23.80
C VAL A 295 28.42 18.24 25.32
N GLY A 296 28.47 19.38 26.01
CA GLY A 296 28.28 19.48 27.46
C GLY A 296 28.37 20.90 27.99
N SER A 297 28.24 21.02 29.32
CA SER A 297 28.46 22.23 30.12
C SER A 297 29.79 22.15 30.86
N SER A 298 30.29 23.28 31.37
CA SER A 298 31.60 23.35 32.07
C SER A 298 31.67 22.42 33.28
N PHE A 299 30.69 22.45 34.20
CA PHE A 299 30.54 21.42 35.23
C PHE A 299 29.74 20.25 34.63
N PRO A 300 30.16 18.97 34.73
CA PRO A 300 31.18 18.34 35.58
C PRO A 300 32.54 18.07 34.89
N GLU A 301 33.02 18.96 34.02
CA GLU A 301 34.32 18.91 33.30
C GLU A 301 34.58 17.64 32.47
N ARG A 302 33.51 16.91 32.16
CA ARG A 302 33.54 15.74 31.29
C ARG A 302 32.23 15.59 30.56
N VAL A 303 32.26 14.85 29.46
CA VAL A 303 31.01 14.48 28.79
C VAL A 303 30.26 13.42 29.62
N ILE A 304 29.02 13.73 29.96
CA ILE A 304 28.16 12.83 30.75
C ILE A 304 27.94 11.51 30.00
N LYS A 305 28.06 10.38 30.71
CA LYS A 305 27.81 9.04 30.15
C LYS A 305 26.40 8.96 29.56
N GLY A 306 26.27 8.35 28.39
CA GLY A 306 24.99 8.29 27.66
C GLY A 306 24.68 9.50 26.79
N ARG A 307 25.58 10.49 26.69
CA ARG A 307 25.45 11.59 25.72
C ARG A 307 25.34 11.02 24.29
N LYS A 308 24.32 11.48 23.57
CA LYS A 308 24.04 11.06 22.19
C LYS A 308 25.13 11.55 21.25
N MET A 309 25.95 10.62 20.75
CA MET A 309 27.06 10.89 19.83
C MET A 309 26.95 10.07 18.52
N PRO A 310 27.59 10.51 17.43
CA PRO A 310 27.73 9.70 16.22
C PRO A 310 28.40 8.36 16.54
N GLY A 311 28.11 7.34 15.73
CA GLY A 311 28.63 6.00 15.97
C GLY A 311 27.92 4.93 15.15
N ARG A 312 28.29 3.67 15.36
CA ARG A 312 27.68 2.53 14.68
C ARG A 312 26.17 2.50 14.94
N MET A 313 25.39 2.31 13.88
CA MET A 313 23.93 2.25 13.93
C MET A 313 23.39 1.01 13.21
N GLY A 314 22.39 0.37 13.81
CA GLY A 314 21.77 -0.85 13.28
C GLY A 314 22.60 -2.10 13.56
N PHE A 315 22.19 -3.24 12.99
CA PHE A 315 22.72 -4.57 13.34
C PHE A 315 22.47 -4.98 14.80
N GLU A 316 21.50 -4.34 15.44
CA GLU A 316 21.04 -4.65 16.79
C GLU A 316 19.74 -5.47 16.73
N ARG A 317 19.46 -6.24 17.78
CA ARG A 317 18.22 -7.00 17.92
C ARG A 317 17.08 -6.03 18.24
N VAL A 318 16.16 -5.85 17.29
CA VAL A 318 14.97 -5.03 17.44
C VAL A 318 13.75 -5.93 17.54
N THR A 319 12.82 -5.55 18.42
CA THR A 319 11.56 -6.25 18.56
C THR A 319 10.38 -5.31 18.32
N VAL A 320 9.54 -5.66 17.36
CA VAL A 320 8.29 -4.96 17.09
C VAL A 320 7.14 -5.75 17.72
N LYS A 321 6.37 -5.10 18.59
CA LYS A 321 5.25 -5.71 19.32
C LYS A 321 3.93 -5.41 18.62
N LYS A 322 2.92 -6.27 18.83
CA LYS A 322 1.52 -6.06 18.41
C LYS A 322 1.32 -5.98 16.89
N LEU A 323 2.12 -6.67 16.10
CA LEU A 323 1.87 -6.81 14.66
C LEU A 323 0.70 -7.78 14.45
N LYS A 324 -0.20 -7.47 13.51
CA LYS A 324 -1.37 -8.32 13.22
C LYS A 324 -1.05 -9.28 12.08
N ILE A 325 -1.51 -10.52 12.19
CA ILE A 325 -1.50 -11.47 11.08
C ILE A 325 -2.64 -11.12 10.13
N ALA A 326 -2.32 -10.90 8.86
CA ALA A 326 -3.27 -10.56 7.80
C ALA A 326 -3.82 -11.81 7.10
N LYS A 327 -2.95 -12.81 6.85
CA LYS A 327 -3.32 -14.07 6.22
C LYS A 327 -2.34 -15.17 6.64
N VAL A 328 -2.84 -16.39 6.77
CA VAL A 328 -2.03 -17.59 7.04
C VAL A 328 -2.10 -18.53 5.84
N ASP A 329 -0.95 -18.91 5.30
CA ASP A 329 -0.85 -19.92 4.24
C ASP A 329 -0.15 -21.17 4.80
N LYS A 330 -0.95 -22.24 4.95
CA LYS A 330 -0.51 -23.51 5.52
C LYS A 330 0.28 -24.36 4.53
N GLU A 331 0.01 -24.23 3.23
CA GLU A 331 0.65 -25.06 2.21
C GLU A 331 2.11 -24.67 2.04
N ASN A 332 2.36 -23.36 1.97
CA ASN A 332 3.70 -22.81 1.78
C ASN A 332 4.43 -22.47 3.10
N ASN A 333 3.80 -22.72 4.25
CA ASN A 333 4.30 -22.31 5.57
C ASN A 333 4.63 -20.80 5.68
N LEU A 334 3.79 -19.96 5.04
CA LEU A 334 3.97 -18.51 4.99
C LEU A 334 2.98 -17.79 5.92
N LEU A 335 3.47 -16.74 6.57
CA LEU A 335 2.69 -15.78 7.35
C LEU A 335 2.73 -14.41 6.68
N ALA A 336 1.57 -13.87 6.35
CA ALA A 336 1.45 -12.47 5.95
C ALA A 336 1.22 -11.61 7.20
N ILE A 337 2.22 -10.83 7.59
CA ILE A 337 2.15 -9.95 8.76
C ILE A 337 1.97 -8.51 8.31
N LYS A 338 1.00 -7.81 8.90
CA LYS A 338 0.73 -6.40 8.61
C LYS A 338 1.86 -5.50 9.10
N GLY A 339 2.46 -4.74 8.20
CA GLY A 339 3.52 -3.76 8.50
C GLY A 339 4.93 -4.29 8.28
N ALA A 340 5.92 -3.52 8.74
CA ALA A 340 7.35 -3.79 8.53
C ALA A 340 7.95 -4.66 9.64
N VAL A 341 8.86 -5.54 9.25
CA VAL A 341 9.62 -6.43 10.13
C VAL A 341 11.07 -5.95 10.23
N PRO A 342 11.72 -5.99 11.41
CA PRO A 342 13.12 -5.62 11.54
C PRO A 342 14.02 -6.64 10.82
N GLY A 343 14.79 -6.16 9.84
CA GLY A 343 15.61 -7.04 9.00
C GLY A 343 16.26 -6.29 7.85
N ARG A 344 17.15 -6.99 7.13
CA ARG A 344 17.56 -6.64 5.78
C ARG A 344 17.00 -7.68 4.82
#